data_AF-A0A939RH94-F1
#
_entry.id   AF-A0A939RH94-F1
#
_cell.length_a   1.000
_cell.length_b   1.000
_cell.length_c   1.000
_cell.angle_alpha   90.00
_cell.angle_beta   90.00
_cell.angle_gamma   90.00
#
_symmetry.space_group_name_H-M   'P 1'
#
loop_
_entity.id
_entity.type
_entity.pdbx_description
1 polymer ?
#
loop_
_entity_poly.entity_id
_entity_poly.type
_entity_poly.pdbx_seq_one_letter_code
_entity_poly.pdbx_strand_id
1 'polypeptide(L)'
;MELKRMRSCYNKKCKASITVEAAFAFPIFFFACMALCYLFIFMRAEYTIQRELYYSARDITGYGAVIEPVIDLRDQLWGKAEEGIYGEDSGLGKAAEVVQALTALLPDSNGLSVKNLFNNAADAILIGSVVEKRIPEETLRLIDGGSGGLSFDGSELFDREKCLNIVCEYKLKLPLGLFPDITIPVTHKIRFRYFTGTEVKSLLKEVVTDDEESEPKENEEEEKEEEVYIAETGHRYHYTDKCPALNVKPKKISFSDVGSSRNDGGAKYYPCEFCALGKNEQADCYITPDGDRYHFDEHCQGIKRTIELVPISKVGKRTECKRCSYAKPKHDEE
;
A
#
# COMPACT_ATOMS: atom_id res chain seq x y z
N MET A 1 -14.20 96.18 -26.76
CA MET A 1 -13.25 95.08 -26.49
C MET A 1 -13.40 94.72 -25.01
N GLU A 2 -14.22 93.72 -24.68
CA GLU A 2 -14.21 93.09 -23.36
C GLU A 2 -14.50 91.60 -23.54
N LEU A 3 -13.44 90.79 -23.47
CA LEU A 3 -13.53 89.33 -23.46
C LEU A 3 -13.98 88.89 -22.06
N LYS A 4 -15.24 88.45 -21.96
CA LYS A 4 -15.80 87.81 -20.77
C LYS A 4 -15.03 86.50 -20.54
N ARG A 5 -14.12 86.49 -19.55
CA ARG A 5 -13.39 85.31 -19.10
C ARG A 5 -14.39 84.21 -18.69
N MET A 6 -14.56 83.18 -19.53
CA MET A 6 -15.16 81.92 -19.12
C MET A 6 -14.23 81.26 -18.10
N ARG A 7 -14.64 81.25 -16.82
CA ARG A 7 -13.95 80.49 -15.79
C ARG A 7 -14.22 79.01 -16.04
N SER A 8 -13.17 78.29 -16.42
CA SER A 8 -13.16 76.83 -16.53
C SER A 8 -13.57 76.20 -15.20
N CYS A 9 -14.74 75.56 -15.17
CA CYS A 9 -15.20 74.72 -14.07
C CYS A 9 -14.60 73.31 -14.16
N TYR A 10 -13.29 73.19 -14.37
CA TYR A 10 -12.62 71.90 -14.44
C TYR A 10 -11.47 71.81 -13.44
N ASN A 11 -11.83 71.68 -12.16
CA ASN A 11 -11.09 70.95 -11.12
C ASN A 11 -11.74 71.21 -9.75
N LYS A 12 -12.82 70.50 -9.45
CA LYS A 12 -13.16 70.23 -8.05
C LYS A 12 -12.70 68.81 -7.75
N LYS A 13 -11.60 68.68 -7.02
CA LYS A 13 -11.30 67.45 -6.27
C LYS A 13 -12.41 67.31 -5.22
N CYS A 14 -13.49 66.62 -5.59
CA CYS A 14 -14.55 66.27 -4.64
C CYS A 14 -13.92 65.37 -3.57
N LYS A 15 -13.96 65.81 -2.30
CA LYS A 15 -13.62 64.95 -1.17
C LYS A 15 -14.68 63.84 -1.14
N ALA A 16 -14.23 62.59 -1.16
CA ALA A 16 -15.12 61.44 -1.08
C ALA A 16 -15.93 61.52 0.23
N SER A 17 -17.22 61.16 0.14
CA SER A 17 -18.10 61.16 1.31
C SER A 17 -17.81 59.91 2.13
N ILE A 18 -17.46 60.07 3.41
CA ILE A 18 -17.17 58.98 4.35
C ILE A 18 -18.30 57.93 4.39
N THR A 19 -19.54 58.35 4.13
CA THR A 19 -20.71 57.46 4.06
C THR A 19 -20.74 56.59 2.81
N VAL A 20 -20.30 57.13 1.67
CA VAL A 20 -20.25 56.40 0.39
C VAL A 20 -19.10 55.40 0.41
N GLU A 21 -17.95 55.80 0.97
CA GLU A 21 -16.81 54.88 1.15
C GLU A 21 -17.18 53.71 2.07
N ALA A 22 -17.82 53.98 3.22
CA ALA A 22 -18.28 52.94 4.13
C ALA A 22 -19.33 52.00 3.51
N ALA A 23 -20.26 52.55 2.69
CA ALA A 23 -21.30 51.77 2.03
C ALA A 23 -20.76 50.74 1.02
N PHE A 24 -19.58 50.98 0.43
CA PHE A 24 -18.92 50.02 -0.45
C PHE A 24 -17.85 49.18 0.27
N ALA A 25 -17.11 49.76 1.21
CA ALA A 25 -16.04 49.07 1.92
C ALA A 25 -16.56 47.87 2.74
N PHE A 26 -17.70 48.03 3.43
CA PHE A 26 -18.24 46.95 4.26
C PHE A 26 -18.70 45.72 3.45
N PRO A 27 -19.51 45.84 2.37
CA PRO A 27 -19.85 44.70 1.53
C PRO A 27 -18.64 44.02 0.87
N ILE A 28 -17.65 44.80 0.41
CA ILE A 28 -16.42 44.24 -0.19
C ILE A 28 -15.63 43.46 0.85
N PHE A 29 -15.46 44.02 2.05
CA PHE A 29 -14.77 43.35 3.15
C PHE A 29 -15.51 42.08 3.56
N PHE A 30 -16.84 42.12 3.69
CA PHE A 30 -17.65 40.95 3.99
C PHE A 30 -17.51 39.88 2.91
N PHE A 31 -17.59 40.26 1.63
CA PHE A 31 -17.39 39.33 0.53
C PHE A 31 -15.99 38.70 0.55
N ALA A 32 -14.95 39.47 0.87
CA ALA A 32 -13.59 38.96 1.03
C ALA A 32 -13.48 37.95 2.18
N CYS A 33 -14.09 38.23 3.34
CA CYS A 33 -14.14 37.29 4.46
C CYS A 33 -14.90 36.00 4.10
N MET A 34 -16.04 36.12 3.42
CA MET A 34 -16.81 34.97 2.94
C MET A 34 -16.00 34.14 1.94
N ALA A 35 -15.31 34.78 0.98
CA ALA A 35 -14.43 34.10 0.03
C ALA A 35 -13.30 33.33 0.74
N LEU A 36 -12.69 33.90 1.78
CA LEU A 36 -11.69 33.22 2.59
C LEU A 36 -12.28 32.00 3.32
N CYS A 37 -13.45 32.14 3.95
CA CYS A 37 -14.13 31.00 4.57
C CYS A 37 -14.45 29.89 3.55
N TYR A 38 -14.85 30.24 2.33
CA TYR A 38 -15.12 29.27 1.27
C TYR A 38 -13.89 28.57 0.75
N LEU A 39 -12.76 29.27 0.69
CA LEU A 39 -11.48 28.63 0.37
C LEU A 39 -11.20 27.48 1.36
N PHE A 40 -11.41 27.68 2.66
CA PHE A 40 -11.24 26.61 3.65
C PHE A 40 -12.26 25.48 3.52
N ILE A 41 -13.52 25.80 3.18
CA ILE A 41 -14.56 24.78 2.96
C ILE A 41 -14.20 23.91 1.75
N PHE A 42 -13.79 24.50 0.64
CA PHE A 42 -13.37 23.77 -0.55
C PHE A 42 -12.09 22.97 -0.30
N MET A 43 -11.09 23.56 0.35
CA MET A 43 -9.87 22.84 0.74
C MET A 43 -10.17 21.63 1.62
N ARG A 44 -11.10 21.76 2.59
CA ARG A 44 -11.53 20.63 3.42
C ARG A 44 -12.27 19.56 2.60
N ALA A 45 -13.12 19.96 1.66
CA ALA A 45 -13.84 19.04 0.79
C ALA A 45 -12.86 18.24 -0.11
N GLU A 46 -11.96 18.94 -0.79
CA GLU A 46 -10.93 18.32 -1.63
C GLU A 46 -10.02 17.39 -0.82
N TYR A 47 -9.55 17.82 0.35
CA TYR A 47 -8.75 16.99 1.25
C TYR A 47 -9.50 15.73 1.69
N THR A 48 -10.78 15.86 2.01
CA THR A 48 -11.61 14.72 2.46
C THR A 48 -11.77 13.71 1.31
N ILE A 49 -12.11 14.16 0.11
CA ILE A 49 -12.26 13.29 -1.06
C ILE A 49 -10.92 12.60 -1.39
N GLN A 50 -9.82 13.35 -1.44
CA GLN A 50 -8.50 12.81 -1.69
C GLN A 50 -8.09 11.75 -0.65
N ARG A 51 -8.39 11.98 0.63
CA ARG A 51 -8.12 11.04 1.70
C ARG A 51 -8.95 9.76 1.57
N GLU A 52 -10.24 9.86 1.27
CA GLU A 52 -11.10 8.68 1.10
C GLU A 52 -10.76 7.89 -0.18
N LEU A 53 -10.34 8.57 -1.25
CA LEU A 53 -9.76 7.94 -2.44
C LEU A 53 -8.48 7.18 -2.08
N TYR A 54 -7.57 7.79 -1.31
CA TYR A 54 -6.34 7.16 -0.84
C TYR A 54 -6.62 5.89 -0.03
N TYR A 55 -7.54 5.94 0.94
CA TYR A 55 -7.86 4.77 1.77
C TYR A 55 -8.57 3.68 0.97
N SER A 56 -9.49 4.05 0.06
CA SER A 56 -10.10 3.10 -0.86
C SER A 56 -9.05 2.39 -1.71
N ALA A 57 -8.13 3.14 -2.31
CA ALA A 57 -7.06 2.59 -3.12
C ALA A 57 -6.14 1.68 -2.32
N ARG A 58 -5.77 2.08 -1.10
CA ARG A 58 -4.94 1.26 -0.21
C ARG A 58 -5.63 -0.05 0.16
N ASP A 59 -6.92 -0.01 0.47
CA ASP A 59 -7.66 -1.21 0.83
C ASP A 59 -7.81 -2.13 -0.40
N ILE A 60 -8.18 -1.61 -1.58
CA ILE A 60 -8.25 -2.39 -2.84
C ILE A 60 -6.89 -3.00 -3.19
N THR A 61 -5.80 -2.22 -3.12
CA THR A 61 -4.46 -2.71 -3.46
C THR A 61 -3.89 -3.70 -2.46
N GLY A 62 -4.31 -3.64 -1.19
CA GLY A 62 -3.97 -4.64 -0.17
C GLY A 62 -4.51 -6.03 -0.49
N TYR A 63 -5.64 -6.12 -1.18
CA TYR A 63 -6.20 -7.38 -1.67
C TYR A 63 -5.61 -7.80 -3.03
N GLY A 64 -4.54 -7.14 -3.51
CA GLY A 64 -3.91 -7.43 -4.81
C GLY A 64 -3.57 -8.88 -5.04
N ALA A 65 -3.05 -9.58 -4.02
CA ALA A 65 -2.73 -11.00 -4.09
C ALA A 65 -3.95 -11.86 -4.45
N VAL A 66 -5.15 -11.47 -4.01
CA VAL A 66 -6.40 -12.17 -4.34
C VAL A 66 -7.04 -11.62 -5.60
N ILE A 67 -6.97 -10.32 -5.87
CA ILE A 67 -7.64 -9.71 -7.03
C ILE A 67 -6.89 -10.01 -8.34
N GLU A 68 -5.55 -10.03 -8.32
CA GLU A 68 -4.72 -10.25 -9.51
C GLU A 68 -5.08 -11.56 -10.25
N PRO A 69 -5.08 -12.74 -9.59
CA PRO A 69 -5.33 -13.98 -10.32
C PRO A 69 -6.81 -14.13 -10.72
N VAL A 70 -7.71 -13.39 -10.07
CA VAL A 70 -9.14 -13.34 -10.39
C VAL A 70 -9.38 -12.57 -11.69
N ILE A 71 -8.70 -11.45 -11.84
CA ILE A 71 -8.74 -10.64 -13.06
C ILE A 71 -8.05 -11.39 -14.21
N ASP A 72 -6.90 -12.02 -13.96
CA ASP A 72 -6.22 -12.86 -14.96
C ASP A 72 -7.15 -13.98 -15.45
N LEU A 73 -7.86 -14.65 -14.53
CA LEU A 73 -8.82 -15.70 -14.89
C LEU A 73 -10.03 -15.15 -15.66
N ARG A 74 -10.58 -14.00 -15.25
CA ARG A 74 -11.67 -13.32 -15.96
C ARG A 74 -11.27 -13.00 -17.40
N ASP A 75 -10.10 -12.39 -17.59
CA ASP A 75 -9.62 -11.98 -18.91
C ASP A 75 -9.35 -13.19 -19.82
N GLN A 76 -8.84 -14.29 -19.24
CA GLN A 76 -8.71 -15.57 -19.97
C GLN A 76 -10.06 -16.16 -20.40
N LEU A 77 -11.06 -16.15 -19.52
CA LEU A 77 -12.39 -16.68 -19.82
C LEU A 77 -13.12 -15.83 -20.88
N TRP A 78 -13.00 -14.51 -20.80
CA TRP A 78 -13.64 -13.60 -21.76
C TRP A 78 -12.98 -13.65 -23.14
N GLY A 79 -11.65 -13.74 -23.19
CA GLY A 79 -10.92 -13.94 -24.45
C GLY A 79 -11.33 -15.24 -25.16
N LYS A 80 -11.49 -16.34 -24.40
CA LYS A 80 -11.96 -17.62 -24.95
C LYS A 80 -13.43 -17.61 -25.39
N ALA A 81 -14.27 -16.80 -24.75
CA ALA A 81 -15.67 -16.61 -25.15
C ALA A 81 -15.78 -15.83 -26.48
N GLU A 82 -14.93 -14.83 -26.70
CA GLU A 82 -14.86 -14.07 -27.97
C GLU A 82 -14.30 -14.90 -29.13
N GLU A 83 -13.39 -15.85 -28.85
CA GLU A 83 -12.86 -16.79 -29.86
C GLU A 83 -13.84 -17.91 -30.26
N GLY A 84 -15.04 -17.96 -29.65
CA GLY A 84 -16.10 -18.91 -30.01
C GLY A 84 -15.80 -20.37 -29.64
N ILE A 85 -14.91 -20.60 -28.67
CA ILE A 85 -14.35 -21.93 -28.34
C ILE A 85 -15.26 -22.75 -27.40
N TYR A 86 -16.31 -22.17 -26.80
CA TYR A 86 -17.22 -22.90 -25.91
C TYR A 86 -18.63 -23.08 -26.49
N GLY A 87 -19.09 -24.34 -26.51
CA GLY A 87 -20.50 -24.68 -26.61
C GLY A 87 -21.24 -24.31 -25.32
N GLU A 88 -22.57 -24.13 -25.44
CA GLU A 88 -23.47 -23.44 -24.49
C GLU A 88 -23.40 -23.83 -22.99
N ASP A 89 -22.70 -24.90 -22.58
CA ASP A 89 -22.80 -25.46 -21.23
C ASP A 89 -21.51 -25.58 -20.37
N SER A 90 -20.30 -25.17 -20.80
CA SER A 90 -19.08 -25.50 -20.02
C SER A 90 -18.22 -24.33 -19.49
N GLY A 91 -18.32 -23.12 -20.02
CA GLY A 91 -17.51 -21.97 -19.56
C GLY A 91 -18.15 -21.16 -18.43
N LEU A 92 -19.46 -20.91 -18.52
CA LEU A 92 -20.19 -20.04 -17.58
C LEU A 92 -20.39 -20.70 -16.20
N GLY A 93 -20.49 -22.04 -16.16
CA GLY A 93 -20.61 -22.83 -14.93
C GLY A 93 -19.33 -22.80 -14.08
N LYS A 94 -18.16 -23.06 -14.68
CA LYS A 94 -16.86 -22.98 -14.01
C LYS A 94 -16.55 -21.54 -13.55
N ALA A 95 -16.91 -20.53 -14.35
CA ALA A 95 -16.80 -19.13 -13.96
C ALA A 95 -17.63 -18.83 -12.68
N ALA A 96 -18.88 -19.32 -12.62
CA ALA A 96 -19.75 -19.14 -11.46
C ALA A 96 -19.21 -19.84 -10.19
N GLU A 97 -18.64 -21.03 -10.31
CA GLU A 97 -18.00 -21.74 -9.19
C GLU A 97 -16.78 -20.99 -8.66
N VAL A 98 -15.94 -20.47 -9.55
CA VAL A 98 -14.77 -19.67 -9.16
C VAL A 98 -15.21 -18.34 -8.52
N VAL A 99 -16.19 -17.64 -9.09
CA VAL A 99 -16.78 -16.43 -8.47
C VAL A 99 -17.29 -16.75 -7.07
N GLN A 100 -17.95 -17.90 -6.89
CA GLN A 100 -18.51 -18.32 -5.61
C GLN A 100 -17.42 -18.68 -4.59
N ALA A 101 -16.37 -19.40 -4.99
CA ALA A 101 -15.20 -19.69 -4.16
C ALA A 101 -14.47 -18.41 -3.73
N LEU A 102 -14.27 -17.46 -4.64
CA LEU A 102 -13.62 -16.19 -4.36
C LEU A 102 -14.47 -15.27 -3.48
N THR A 103 -15.79 -15.28 -3.67
CA THR A 103 -16.73 -14.56 -2.78
C THR A 103 -16.68 -15.13 -1.35
N ALA A 104 -16.34 -16.41 -1.17
CA ALA A 104 -16.17 -17.01 0.15
C ALA A 104 -14.80 -16.67 0.79
N LEU A 105 -13.76 -16.47 -0.02
CA LEU A 105 -12.40 -16.11 0.44
C LEU A 105 -12.22 -14.63 0.74
N LEU A 106 -12.95 -13.76 0.04
CA LEU A 106 -12.96 -12.32 0.28
C LEU A 106 -14.23 -11.99 1.09
N PRO A 107 -14.13 -11.82 2.42
CA PRO A 107 -15.27 -11.32 3.19
C PRO A 107 -15.71 -9.98 2.58
N ASP A 108 -17.01 -9.68 2.63
CA ASP A 108 -17.62 -8.38 2.29
C ASP A 108 -16.97 -7.26 3.13
N SER A 109 -15.77 -6.88 2.75
CA SER A 109 -14.92 -5.94 3.46
C SER A 109 -15.09 -4.62 2.73
N ASN A 110 -15.86 -3.73 3.36
CA ASN A 110 -15.95 -2.33 2.98
C ASN A 110 -16.40 -2.06 1.53
N GLY A 111 -17.29 -2.89 0.99
CA GLY A 111 -18.10 -2.57 -0.19
C GLY A 111 -17.60 -3.09 -1.55
N LEU A 112 -16.47 -3.80 -1.61
CA LEU A 112 -15.99 -4.44 -2.84
C LEU A 112 -16.53 -5.88 -2.92
N SER A 113 -17.63 -6.09 -3.66
CA SER A 113 -18.15 -7.44 -3.88
C SER A 113 -17.39 -8.12 -5.04
N VAL A 114 -16.85 -9.30 -4.79
CA VAL A 114 -16.20 -10.12 -5.82
C VAL A 114 -17.14 -10.46 -6.97
N LYS A 115 -18.43 -10.64 -6.68
CA LYS A 115 -19.46 -10.82 -7.70
C LYS A 115 -19.51 -9.64 -8.68
N ASN A 116 -19.31 -8.42 -8.18
CA ASN A 116 -19.30 -7.24 -9.05
C ASN A 116 -18.01 -7.17 -9.89
N LEU A 117 -16.87 -7.67 -9.39
CA LEU A 117 -15.60 -7.74 -10.13
C LEU A 117 -15.69 -8.64 -11.38
N PHE A 118 -16.54 -9.68 -11.32
CA PHE A 118 -16.81 -10.58 -12.44
C PHE A 118 -17.96 -10.13 -13.35
N ASN A 119 -19.02 -9.56 -12.78
CA ASN A 119 -20.24 -9.26 -13.53
C ASN A 119 -20.22 -7.91 -14.27
N ASN A 120 -19.36 -6.97 -13.85
CA ASN A 120 -19.30 -5.64 -14.46
C ASN A 120 -18.07 -5.51 -15.34
N ALA A 121 -18.29 -5.16 -16.61
CA ALA A 121 -17.21 -4.86 -17.57
C ALA A 121 -16.53 -3.48 -17.35
N ALA A 122 -16.94 -2.70 -16.34
CA ALA A 122 -16.45 -1.33 -16.13
C ALA A 122 -15.86 -1.13 -14.72
N ASP A 123 -14.53 -1.07 -14.65
CA ASP A 123 -13.73 -0.76 -13.45
C ASP A 123 -14.21 0.51 -12.71
N ALA A 124 -14.65 1.52 -13.46
CA ALA A 124 -15.21 2.77 -12.97
C ALA A 124 -16.39 2.56 -11.99
N ILE A 125 -17.32 1.66 -12.30
CA ILE A 125 -18.53 1.41 -11.49
C ILE A 125 -18.14 0.78 -10.14
N LEU A 126 -17.20 -0.16 -10.19
CA LEU A 126 -16.69 -0.85 -9.01
C LEU A 126 -16.02 0.12 -8.06
N ILE A 127 -15.09 0.90 -8.59
CA ILE A 127 -14.35 1.92 -7.83
C ILE A 127 -15.32 2.96 -7.25
N GLY A 128 -16.28 3.43 -8.04
CA GLY A 128 -17.32 4.35 -7.57
C GLY A 128 -18.11 3.80 -6.40
N SER A 129 -18.58 2.55 -6.49
CA SER A 129 -19.38 1.90 -5.44
C SER A 129 -18.65 1.76 -4.09
N VAL A 130 -17.32 1.66 -4.11
CA VAL A 130 -16.47 1.57 -2.91
C VAL A 130 -16.20 2.96 -2.34
N VAL A 131 -15.84 3.91 -3.21
CA VAL A 131 -15.44 5.27 -2.81
C VAL A 131 -16.65 6.06 -2.29
N GLU A 132 -17.80 6.01 -2.99
CA GLU A 132 -19.01 6.76 -2.63
C GLU A 132 -19.48 6.49 -1.20
N LYS A 133 -19.36 5.23 -0.74
CA LYS A 133 -19.78 4.82 0.61
C LYS A 133 -18.90 5.39 1.72
N ARG A 134 -17.68 5.84 1.40
CA ARG A 134 -16.72 6.36 2.38
C ARG A 134 -16.74 7.88 2.50
N ILE A 135 -17.22 8.58 1.46
CA ILE A 135 -17.26 10.04 1.47
C ILE A 135 -18.40 10.51 2.40
N PRO A 136 -18.11 11.38 3.39
CA PRO A 136 -19.15 11.90 4.28
C PRO A 136 -20.23 12.70 3.52
N GLU A 137 -21.50 12.56 3.91
CA GLU A 137 -22.62 13.29 3.30
C GLU A 137 -22.40 14.81 3.28
N GLU A 138 -21.78 15.37 4.32
CA GLU A 138 -21.43 16.79 4.39
C GLU A 138 -20.58 17.26 3.21
N THR A 139 -19.68 16.39 2.75
CA THR A 139 -18.80 16.67 1.60
C THR A 139 -19.55 16.47 0.28
N LEU A 140 -20.36 15.41 0.18
CA LEU A 140 -21.22 15.17 -0.99
C LEU A 140 -22.21 16.33 -1.22
N ARG A 141 -22.67 17.00 -0.17
CA ARG A 141 -23.52 18.20 -0.29
C ARG A 141 -22.84 19.36 -1.01
N LEU A 142 -21.52 19.41 -1.10
CA LEU A 142 -20.77 20.44 -1.83
C LEU A 142 -20.52 20.05 -3.30
N ILE A 143 -20.81 18.81 -3.66
CA ILE A 143 -20.70 18.31 -5.03
C ILE A 143 -22.03 18.55 -5.77
N ASP A 144 -21.92 19.00 -7.01
CA ASP A 144 -23.05 19.10 -7.93
C ASP A 144 -23.54 17.69 -8.29
N GLY A 145 -24.82 17.38 -8.07
CA GLY A 145 -25.36 16.03 -8.20
C GLY A 145 -25.11 15.08 -7.01
N GLY A 146 -24.43 15.52 -5.94
CA GLY A 146 -24.20 14.69 -4.75
C GLY A 146 -23.28 13.50 -5.04
N SER A 147 -23.64 12.31 -4.58
CA SER A 147 -22.88 11.08 -4.89
C SER A 147 -22.87 10.75 -6.39
N GLY A 148 -24.02 10.91 -7.07
CA GLY A 148 -24.13 10.68 -8.51
C GLY A 148 -23.41 11.72 -9.39
N GLY A 149 -22.83 12.76 -8.77
CA GLY A 149 -21.98 13.75 -9.43
C GLY A 149 -20.50 13.36 -9.52
N LEU A 150 -20.12 12.24 -8.90
CA LEU A 150 -18.77 11.68 -8.98
C LEU A 150 -18.67 10.79 -10.23
N SER A 151 -17.78 11.13 -11.16
CA SER A 151 -17.42 10.24 -12.28
C SER A 151 -16.09 9.53 -12.00
N PHE A 152 -16.04 8.26 -12.38
CA PHE A 152 -14.86 7.40 -12.28
C PHE A 152 -14.41 6.83 -13.63
N ASP A 153 -14.91 7.38 -14.75
CA ASP A 153 -14.81 6.78 -16.09
C ASP A 153 -13.36 6.53 -16.57
N GLY A 154 -12.41 7.31 -16.08
CA GLY A 154 -10.98 7.16 -16.38
C GLY A 154 -10.22 6.22 -15.43
N SER A 155 -10.92 5.51 -14.54
CA SER A 155 -10.30 4.62 -13.56
C SER A 155 -10.14 3.21 -14.11
N GLU A 156 -9.01 2.58 -13.78
CA GLU A 156 -8.65 1.22 -14.17
C GLU A 156 -8.25 0.45 -12.92
N LEU A 157 -8.86 -0.71 -12.70
CA LEU A 157 -8.53 -1.57 -11.57
C LEU A 157 -7.14 -2.16 -11.75
N PHE A 158 -6.82 -2.73 -12.91
CA PHE A 158 -5.49 -3.28 -13.18
C PHE A 158 -4.95 -2.78 -14.52
N ASP A 159 -3.87 -2.00 -14.47
CA ASP A 159 -3.09 -1.68 -15.65
C ASP A 159 -1.98 -2.72 -15.90
N ARG A 160 -1.30 -2.61 -17.06
CA ARG A 160 -0.20 -3.51 -17.48
C ARG A 160 0.97 -3.55 -16.50
N GLU A 161 1.13 -2.54 -15.64
CA GLU A 161 2.21 -2.43 -14.66
C GLU A 161 1.78 -2.90 -13.25
N LYS A 162 0.60 -3.54 -13.15
CA LYS A 162 -0.01 -3.98 -11.89
C LYS A 162 -0.27 -2.80 -10.95
N CYS A 163 -0.80 -1.72 -11.50
CA CYS A 163 -1.25 -0.57 -10.74
C CYS A 163 -2.76 -0.38 -10.86
N LEU A 164 -3.35 0.03 -9.74
CA LEU A 164 -4.66 0.62 -9.62
C LEU A 164 -4.57 2.09 -9.99
N ASN A 165 -5.35 2.51 -10.98
CA ASN A 165 -5.49 3.90 -11.39
C ASN A 165 -6.89 4.38 -11.03
N ILE A 166 -7.02 5.34 -10.12
CA ILE A 166 -8.32 5.96 -9.81
C ILE A 166 -8.31 7.40 -10.32
N VAL A 167 -9.25 7.70 -11.20
CA VAL A 167 -9.54 9.04 -11.70
C VAL A 167 -10.94 9.41 -11.21
N CYS A 168 -11.04 10.42 -10.36
CA CYS A 168 -12.32 10.91 -9.83
C CYS A 168 -12.55 12.34 -10.32
N GLU A 169 -13.63 12.55 -11.07
CA GLU A 169 -14.02 13.84 -11.63
C GLU A 169 -15.35 14.30 -11.04
N TYR A 170 -15.40 15.55 -10.58
CA TYR A 170 -16.63 16.13 -10.03
C TYR A 170 -16.62 17.65 -10.13
N LYS A 171 -17.77 18.26 -9.83
CA LYS A 171 -17.96 19.71 -9.84
C LYS A 171 -18.38 20.18 -8.46
N LEU A 172 -17.64 21.14 -7.89
CA LEU A 172 -18.01 21.79 -6.64
C LEU A 172 -18.99 22.93 -6.91
N LYS A 173 -20.06 23.02 -6.13
CA LYS A 173 -21.00 24.15 -6.17
C LYS A 173 -20.69 25.17 -5.08
N LEU A 174 -20.97 26.44 -5.36
CA LEU A 174 -20.87 27.49 -4.35
C LEU A 174 -21.92 27.28 -3.24
N PRO A 175 -21.53 27.28 -1.96
CA PRO A 175 -22.43 27.03 -0.82
C PRO A 175 -23.38 28.21 -0.49
N LEU A 176 -23.51 29.19 -1.39
CA LEU A 176 -24.32 30.40 -1.16
C LEU A 176 -25.71 30.36 -1.80
N GLY A 177 -25.95 29.46 -2.77
CA GLY A 177 -27.19 29.47 -3.56
C GLY A 177 -27.44 30.75 -4.39
N LEU A 178 -26.63 31.81 -4.22
CA LEU A 178 -26.71 33.08 -4.94
C LEU A 178 -26.33 32.95 -6.42
N PHE A 179 -25.47 31.99 -6.73
CA PHE A 179 -25.01 31.68 -8.08
C PHE A 179 -25.01 30.16 -8.28
N PRO A 180 -26.19 29.53 -8.46
CA PRO A 180 -26.31 28.08 -8.56
C PRO A 180 -25.57 27.51 -9.78
N ASP A 181 -25.38 28.31 -10.83
CA ASP A 181 -24.75 27.87 -12.08
C ASP A 181 -23.22 27.88 -12.03
N ILE A 182 -22.61 28.51 -11.01
CA ILE A 182 -21.15 28.55 -10.88
C ILE A 182 -20.68 27.28 -10.22
N THR A 183 -19.99 26.46 -11.01
CA THR A 183 -19.35 25.22 -10.57
C THR A 183 -17.84 25.27 -10.83
N ILE A 184 -17.08 24.58 -9.98
CA ILE A 184 -15.63 24.45 -10.12
C ILE A 184 -15.34 22.98 -10.45
N PRO A 185 -14.87 22.65 -11.67
CA PRO A 185 -14.49 21.29 -12.01
C PRO A 185 -13.20 20.91 -11.27
N VAL A 186 -13.19 19.73 -10.66
CA VAL A 186 -12.06 19.15 -9.94
C VAL A 186 -11.81 17.74 -10.43
N THR A 187 -10.53 17.39 -10.61
CA THR A 187 -10.09 16.05 -11.00
C THR A 187 -9.02 15.59 -10.04
N HIS A 188 -9.25 14.45 -9.38
CA HIS A 188 -8.24 13.75 -8.59
C HIS A 188 -7.74 12.54 -9.36
N LYS A 189 -6.42 12.35 -9.39
CA LYS A 189 -5.78 11.19 -10.01
C LYS A 189 -4.82 10.57 -9.01
N ILE A 190 -5.03 9.31 -8.69
CA ILE A 190 -4.15 8.54 -7.82
C ILE A 190 -3.78 7.22 -8.48
N ARG A 191 -2.54 6.79 -8.24
CA ARG A 191 -1.97 5.55 -8.77
C ARG A 191 -1.32 4.77 -7.64
N PHE A 192 -1.71 3.51 -7.49
CA PHE A 192 -1.20 2.63 -6.46
C PHE A 192 -0.73 1.32 -7.08
N ARG A 193 0.45 0.84 -6.70
CA ARG A 193 0.88 -0.50 -7.08
C ARG A 193 0.20 -1.52 -6.16
N TYR A 194 -0.29 -2.61 -6.74
CA TYR A 194 -0.86 -3.72 -5.98
C TYR A 194 0.18 -4.40 -5.09
N PHE A 195 -0.28 -4.88 -3.94
CA PHE A 195 0.53 -5.78 -3.14
C PHE A 195 0.49 -7.19 -3.73
N THR A 196 1.61 -7.65 -4.28
CA THR A 196 1.76 -9.00 -4.84
C THR A 196 2.29 -9.93 -3.76
N GLY A 197 1.41 -10.43 -2.89
CA GLY A 197 1.72 -11.54 -1.99
C GLY A 197 1.70 -12.88 -2.74
N THR A 198 2.55 -13.83 -2.36
CA THR A 198 2.71 -15.13 -3.04
C THR A 198 1.67 -16.19 -2.66
N GLU A 199 0.95 -16.04 -1.54
CA GLU A 199 0.17 -17.13 -0.93
C GLU A 199 -1.16 -17.47 -1.62
N VAL A 200 -1.76 -16.55 -2.38
CA VAL A 200 -3.10 -16.80 -2.97
C VAL A 200 -3.02 -17.52 -4.31
N LYS A 201 -1.90 -17.39 -5.04
CA LYS A 201 -1.68 -18.09 -6.31
C LYS A 201 -1.66 -19.61 -6.14
N SER A 202 -1.26 -20.12 -4.97
CA SER A 202 -1.36 -21.55 -4.63
C SER A 202 -2.79 -22.04 -4.47
N LEU A 203 -3.66 -21.24 -3.83
CA LEU A 203 -5.06 -21.63 -3.60
C LEU A 203 -5.89 -21.59 -4.90
N LEU A 204 -5.58 -20.69 -5.82
CA LEU A 204 -6.27 -20.63 -7.11
C LEU A 204 -5.82 -21.69 -8.11
N LYS A 205 -4.60 -22.24 -7.96
CA LYS A 205 -4.18 -23.42 -8.74
C LYS A 205 -5.05 -24.64 -8.43
N GLU A 206 -5.41 -24.85 -7.16
CA GLU A 206 -6.25 -25.99 -6.74
C GLU A 206 -7.69 -25.91 -7.31
N VAL A 207 -8.25 -24.71 -7.49
CA VAL A 207 -9.61 -24.54 -8.00
C VAL A 207 -9.69 -24.64 -9.53
N VAL A 208 -8.59 -24.34 -10.25
CA VAL A 208 -8.56 -24.33 -11.72
C VAL A 208 -8.12 -25.68 -12.30
N THR A 209 -7.50 -26.55 -11.51
CA THR A 209 -7.08 -27.89 -11.96
C THR A 209 -7.95 -29.00 -11.40
N ASP A 210 -9.25 -28.96 -11.69
CA ASP A 210 -10.05 -30.17 -11.72
C ASP A 210 -10.72 -30.24 -13.11
N ASP A 211 -10.45 -31.35 -13.80
CA ASP A 211 -10.92 -31.75 -15.14
C ASP A 211 -10.20 -31.13 -16.35
N GLU A 212 -9.11 -31.77 -16.78
CA GLU A 212 -9.15 -32.72 -17.91
C GLU A 212 -7.77 -33.38 -18.13
N GLU A 213 -7.78 -34.72 -18.25
CA GLU A 213 -6.70 -35.53 -18.80
C GLU A 213 -6.24 -34.94 -20.15
N SER A 214 -5.19 -34.14 -20.13
CA SER A 214 -4.48 -33.72 -21.33
C SER A 214 -3.00 -33.88 -21.07
N GLU A 215 -2.37 -34.66 -21.94
CA GLU A 215 -1.00 -35.14 -21.84
C GLU A 215 0.00 -34.01 -21.49
N PRO A 216 1.04 -34.32 -20.69
CA PRO A 216 1.98 -33.33 -20.20
C PRO A 216 2.75 -32.72 -21.36
N LYS A 217 2.52 -31.44 -21.64
CA LYS A 217 3.48 -30.64 -22.39
C LYS A 217 4.62 -30.29 -21.44
N GLU A 218 5.76 -30.91 -21.69
CA GLU A 218 7.04 -30.66 -21.04
C GLU A 218 7.39 -29.16 -21.02
N ASN A 219 8.03 -28.77 -19.92
CA ASN A 219 8.77 -27.54 -19.64
C ASN A 219 7.98 -26.36 -19.05
N GLU A 220 7.80 -26.40 -17.73
CA GLU A 220 8.67 -25.68 -16.77
C GLU A 220 8.25 -26.12 -15.36
N GLU A 221 8.81 -27.25 -14.90
CA GLU A 221 8.84 -27.57 -13.48
C GLU A 221 9.73 -26.53 -12.79
N GLU A 222 9.12 -25.45 -12.29
CA GLU A 222 9.74 -24.74 -11.17
C GLU A 222 9.65 -25.69 -9.97
N GLU A 223 10.65 -26.55 -9.84
CA GLU A 223 10.97 -27.21 -8.57
C GLU A 223 10.99 -26.10 -7.50
N LYS A 224 9.98 -26.09 -6.64
CA LYS A 224 9.97 -25.19 -5.47
C LYS A 224 11.12 -25.61 -4.58
N GLU A 225 12.27 -24.98 -4.78
CA GLU A 225 13.43 -25.18 -3.92
C GLU A 225 13.06 -24.79 -2.49
N GLU A 226 13.35 -25.68 -1.53
CA GLU A 226 13.10 -25.46 -0.12
C GLU A 226 13.80 -24.16 0.35
N GLU A 227 13.06 -23.21 0.91
CA GLU A 227 13.62 -21.93 1.38
C GLU A 227 14.19 -22.07 2.80
N VAL A 228 15.37 -21.50 3.03
CA VAL A 228 16.10 -21.59 4.30
C VAL A 228 16.70 -20.24 4.71
N TYR A 229 16.85 -20.05 6.01
CA TYR A 229 17.43 -18.85 6.60
C TYR A 229 18.94 -18.99 6.71
N ILE A 230 19.67 -17.97 6.22
CA ILE A 230 21.11 -17.84 6.40
C ILE A 230 21.43 -16.53 7.15
N ALA A 231 22.55 -16.53 7.88
CA ALA A 231 23.18 -15.30 8.31
C ALA A 231 24.29 -14.93 7.31
N GLU A 232 24.43 -13.65 6.98
CA GLU A 232 25.43 -13.14 6.03
C GLU A 232 26.83 -13.73 6.26
N THR A 233 27.28 -13.75 7.53
CA THR A 233 28.58 -14.30 7.97
C THR A 233 28.50 -15.72 8.56
N GLY A 234 27.33 -16.36 8.53
CA GLY A 234 27.11 -17.69 9.13
C GLY A 234 27.62 -18.84 8.26
N HIS A 235 28.15 -19.88 8.89
CA HIS A 235 28.55 -21.13 8.22
C HIS A 235 27.45 -22.18 8.15
N ARG A 236 26.25 -21.85 8.64
CA ARG A 236 25.11 -22.76 8.70
C ARG A 236 23.85 -22.15 8.12
N TYR A 237 22.99 -22.99 7.56
CA TYR A 237 21.63 -22.63 7.19
C TYR A 237 20.62 -23.23 8.17
N HIS A 238 19.45 -22.62 8.26
CA HIS A 238 18.44 -22.87 9.28
C HIS A 238 17.04 -22.93 8.65
N TYR A 239 16.16 -23.80 9.14
CA TYR A 239 14.77 -23.87 8.67
C TYR A 239 13.81 -22.93 9.41
N THR A 240 14.29 -22.23 10.44
CA THR A 240 13.48 -21.27 11.20
C THR A 240 14.31 -20.06 11.59
N ASP A 241 13.74 -18.88 11.39
CA ASP A 241 14.23 -17.59 11.87
C ASP A 241 14.36 -17.54 13.40
N LYS A 242 13.57 -18.32 14.14
CA LYS A 242 13.59 -18.43 15.60
C LYS A 242 14.73 -19.31 16.14
N CYS A 243 15.62 -19.81 15.29
CA CYS A 243 16.75 -20.59 15.75
C CYS A 243 17.59 -19.77 16.75
N PRO A 244 17.91 -20.28 17.95
CA PRO A 244 18.77 -19.57 18.91
C PRO A 244 20.16 -19.24 18.35
N ALA A 245 20.63 -20.01 17.35
CA ALA A 245 21.87 -19.74 16.64
C ALA A 245 21.76 -18.59 15.62
N LEU A 246 20.56 -18.16 15.23
CA LEU A 246 20.34 -16.93 14.46
C LEU A 246 20.08 -15.74 15.39
N ASN A 247 19.20 -15.94 16.38
CA ASN A 247 18.80 -14.91 17.35
C ASN A 247 19.63 -14.99 18.64
N VAL A 248 20.91 -14.67 18.53
CA VAL A 248 21.82 -14.68 19.69
C VAL A 248 21.49 -13.52 20.60
N LYS A 249 21.12 -13.82 21.85
CA LYS A 249 20.94 -12.83 22.90
C LYS A 249 22.26 -12.65 23.66
N PRO A 250 22.94 -11.50 23.55
CA PRO A 250 24.16 -11.27 24.30
C PRO A 250 23.87 -11.19 25.80
N LYS A 251 24.76 -11.77 26.60
CA LYS A 251 24.74 -11.67 28.05
C LYS A 251 25.57 -10.48 28.49
N LYS A 252 24.98 -9.60 29.29
CA LYS A 252 25.67 -8.50 29.95
C LYS A 252 26.51 -9.03 31.12
N ILE A 253 27.79 -8.67 31.17
CA ILE A 253 28.73 -9.02 32.24
C ILE A 253 29.61 -7.83 32.61
N SER A 254 30.17 -7.83 33.82
CA SER A 254 31.22 -6.88 34.20
C SER A 254 32.48 -7.14 33.37
N PHE A 255 33.14 -6.08 32.92
CA PHE A 255 34.40 -6.22 32.17
C PHE A 255 35.49 -6.95 32.96
N SER A 256 35.50 -6.80 34.29
CA SER A 256 36.41 -7.53 35.19
C SER A 256 36.29 -9.04 35.07
N ASP A 257 35.12 -9.54 34.69
CA ASP A 257 34.78 -10.97 34.68
C ASP A 257 34.99 -11.60 33.31
N VAL A 258 35.33 -10.81 32.28
CA VAL A 258 35.61 -11.29 30.92
C VAL A 258 36.80 -12.24 30.91
N GLY A 259 37.85 -11.91 31.66
CA GLY A 259 39.09 -12.70 31.71
C GLY A 259 38.90 -14.11 32.31
N SER A 260 37.96 -14.27 33.24
CA SER A 260 37.60 -15.56 33.86
C SER A 260 36.49 -16.29 33.09
N SER A 261 35.67 -15.58 32.33
CA SER A 261 34.60 -16.16 31.52
C SER A 261 35.11 -16.96 30.31
N ARG A 262 34.39 -18.02 29.95
CA ARG A 262 34.63 -18.82 28.75
C ARG A 262 33.33 -18.97 27.95
N ASN A 263 33.45 -19.20 26.66
CA ASN A 263 32.31 -19.55 25.81
C ASN A 263 31.92 -21.03 25.98
N ASP A 264 30.83 -21.46 25.34
CA ASP A 264 30.32 -22.84 25.47
C ASP A 264 31.33 -23.89 24.98
N GLY A 265 32.26 -23.48 24.10
CA GLY A 265 33.38 -24.29 23.63
C GLY A 265 34.66 -24.20 24.48
N GLY A 266 34.65 -23.45 25.59
CA GLY A 266 35.80 -23.28 26.48
C GLY A 266 36.84 -22.24 26.04
N ALA A 267 36.59 -21.47 24.98
CA ALA A 267 37.50 -20.43 24.49
C ALA A 267 37.39 -19.13 25.30
N LYS A 268 38.45 -18.31 25.25
CA LYS A 268 38.50 -16.97 25.87
C LYS A 268 37.81 -15.94 24.98
N TYR A 269 37.35 -14.84 25.58
CA TYR A 269 36.78 -13.71 24.85
C TYR A 269 37.85 -12.64 24.55
N TYR A 270 37.89 -12.18 23.30
CA TYR A 270 38.79 -11.16 22.78
C TYR A 270 38.05 -9.87 22.42
N PRO A 271 38.72 -8.71 22.30
CA PRO A 271 38.05 -7.47 21.89
C PRO A 271 37.40 -7.61 20.51
N CYS A 272 36.17 -7.15 20.40
CA CYS A 272 35.51 -6.95 19.12
C CYS A 272 36.19 -5.84 18.30
N GLU A 273 36.50 -6.14 17.04
CA GLU A 273 37.13 -5.22 16.08
C GLU A 273 36.29 -3.98 15.77
N PHE A 274 34.96 -4.06 15.93
CA PHE A 274 34.05 -2.97 15.58
C PHE A 274 33.75 -2.04 16.76
N CYS A 275 33.53 -2.59 17.95
CA CYS A 275 33.03 -1.82 19.08
C CYS A 275 34.00 -1.69 20.26
N ALA A 276 35.02 -2.55 20.33
CA ALA A 276 36.00 -2.58 21.44
C ALA A 276 37.42 -2.18 21.01
N LEU A 277 37.71 -2.14 19.70
CA LEU A 277 39.03 -1.75 19.20
C LEU A 277 39.34 -0.29 19.57
N GLY A 278 40.44 -0.05 20.29
CA GLY A 278 40.92 1.28 20.66
C GLY A 278 40.10 2.01 21.74
N LYS A 279 39.15 1.33 22.39
CA LYS A 279 38.38 1.89 23.51
C LYS A 279 38.96 1.45 24.85
N ASN A 280 38.90 2.35 25.83
CA ASN A 280 39.27 2.04 27.21
C ASN A 280 38.26 1.06 27.83
N GLU A 281 38.70 0.34 28.87
CA GLU A 281 37.88 -0.58 29.66
C GLU A 281 36.59 0.12 30.14
N GLN A 282 35.44 -0.50 29.88
CA GLN A 282 34.13 -0.04 30.36
C GLN A 282 33.70 -0.86 31.57
N ALA A 283 32.74 -0.36 32.36
CA ALA A 283 32.21 -1.10 33.50
C ALA A 283 31.51 -2.40 33.06
N ASP A 284 30.71 -2.31 32.00
CA ASP A 284 29.91 -3.41 31.47
C ASP A 284 30.30 -3.75 30.03
N CYS A 285 30.16 -5.02 29.68
CA CYS A 285 30.29 -5.50 28.31
C CYS A 285 29.33 -6.65 28.02
N TYR A 286 29.29 -7.06 26.77
CA TYR A 286 28.38 -8.05 26.23
C TYR A 286 29.18 -9.20 25.62
N ILE A 287 28.85 -10.42 26.02
CA ILE A 287 29.43 -11.65 25.47
C ILE A 287 28.32 -12.54 24.92
N THR A 288 28.64 -13.41 23.98
CA THR A 288 27.69 -14.39 23.43
C THR A 288 28.17 -15.81 23.72
N PRO A 289 27.29 -16.76 24.09
CA PRO A 289 27.71 -18.13 24.45
C PRO A 289 28.46 -18.86 23.34
N ASP A 290 28.10 -18.61 22.08
CA ASP A 290 28.72 -19.22 20.90
C ASP A 290 29.88 -18.39 20.31
N GLY A 291 30.12 -17.17 20.80
CA GLY A 291 31.14 -16.26 20.29
C GLY A 291 32.45 -16.33 21.06
N ASP A 292 33.50 -15.72 20.53
CA ASP A 292 34.81 -15.59 21.16
C ASP A 292 35.23 -14.12 21.35
N ARG A 293 34.27 -13.19 21.25
CA ARG A 293 34.50 -11.76 21.40
C ARG A 293 33.59 -11.11 22.43
N TYR A 294 34.11 -10.11 23.13
CA TYR A 294 33.35 -9.21 23.96
C TYR A 294 33.07 -7.89 23.23
N HIS A 295 31.94 -7.29 23.56
CA HIS A 295 31.41 -6.11 22.89
C HIS A 295 31.02 -5.04 23.91
N PHE A 296 31.21 -3.76 23.56
CA PHE A 296 30.76 -2.63 24.40
C PHE A 296 29.37 -2.10 23.99
N ASP A 297 28.81 -2.62 22.91
CA ASP A 297 27.48 -2.28 22.41
C ASP A 297 26.69 -3.57 22.20
N GLU A 298 25.49 -3.63 22.78
CA GLU A 298 24.55 -4.75 22.65
C GLU A 298 24.11 -4.95 21.19
N HIS A 299 24.05 -3.86 20.42
CA HIS A 299 23.62 -3.85 19.03
C HIS A 299 24.80 -3.80 18.05
N CYS A 300 26.01 -4.16 18.51
CA CYS A 300 27.19 -4.21 17.67
C CYS A 300 26.96 -5.09 16.43
N GLN A 301 27.41 -4.62 15.26
CA GLN A 301 27.37 -5.39 14.01
C GLN A 301 28.09 -6.75 14.08
N GLY A 302 29.02 -6.94 15.03
CA GLY A 302 29.64 -8.25 15.29
C GLY A 302 28.73 -9.22 16.07
N ILE A 303 27.68 -8.72 16.73
CA ILE A 303 26.64 -9.52 17.41
C ILE A 303 25.43 -9.70 16.49
N LYS A 304 24.98 -8.59 15.88
CA LYS A 304 23.79 -8.59 15.02
C LYS A 304 24.09 -9.35 13.73
N ARG A 305 23.30 -10.39 13.47
CA ARG A 305 23.33 -11.14 12.21
C ARG A 305 22.21 -10.62 11.32
N THR A 306 22.56 -10.14 10.12
CA THR A 306 21.58 -9.91 9.06
C THR A 306 21.09 -11.29 8.61
N ILE A 307 19.79 -11.54 8.77
CA ILE A 307 19.15 -12.80 8.39
C ILE A 307 18.51 -12.62 7.03
N GLU A 308 18.80 -13.53 6.11
CA GLU A 308 18.24 -13.58 4.76
C GLU A 308 17.55 -14.92 4.55
N LEU A 309 16.38 -14.89 3.91
CA LEU A 309 15.68 -16.08 3.42
C LEU A 309 16.15 -16.35 1.99
N VAL A 310 16.72 -17.52 1.76
CA VAL A 310 17.29 -17.91 0.46
C VAL A 310 16.85 -19.32 0.06
N PRO A 311 16.71 -19.61 -1.24
CA PRO A 311 16.54 -20.99 -1.72
C PRO A 311 17.72 -21.88 -1.32
N ILE A 312 17.48 -23.17 -1.10
CA ILE A 312 18.54 -24.12 -0.68
C ILE A 312 19.72 -24.18 -1.66
N SER A 313 19.49 -23.96 -2.96
CA SER A 313 20.54 -23.87 -3.98
C SER A 313 21.54 -22.73 -3.73
N LYS A 314 21.10 -21.63 -3.10
CA LYS A 314 21.90 -20.43 -2.83
C LYS A 314 22.64 -20.47 -1.49
N VAL A 315 22.50 -21.55 -0.73
CA VAL A 315 23.16 -21.73 0.57
C VAL A 315 24.69 -21.80 0.43
N GLY A 316 25.18 -22.27 -0.71
CA GLY A 316 26.61 -22.40 -1.01
C GLY A 316 27.28 -23.50 -0.18
N LYS A 317 28.45 -23.22 0.41
CA LYS A 317 29.23 -24.18 1.23
C LYS A 317 28.77 -24.30 2.69
N ARG A 318 27.61 -23.73 3.05
CA ARG A 318 27.12 -23.73 4.43
C ARG A 318 26.52 -25.09 4.77
N THR A 319 26.70 -25.51 6.01
CA THR A 319 26.22 -26.82 6.50
C THR A 319 24.87 -26.67 7.20
N GLU A 320 24.10 -27.75 7.29
CA GLU A 320 22.83 -27.69 8.02
C GLU A 320 23.04 -27.43 9.52
N CYS A 321 22.11 -26.69 10.10
CA CYS A 321 22.04 -26.56 11.55
C CYS A 321 21.46 -27.84 12.17
N LYS A 322 22.27 -28.58 12.94
CA LYS A 322 21.86 -29.79 13.66
C LYS A 322 20.69 -29.58 14.64
N ARG A 323 20.45 -28.35 15.09
CA ARG A 323 19.26 -28.04 15.94
C ARG A 323 18.00 -27.86 15.09
N CYS A 324 18.14 -27.37 13.87
CA CYS A 324 17.03 -27.19 12.93
C CYS A 324 16.66 -28.49 12.19
N SER A 325 17.59 -29.43 12.04
CA SER A 325 17.32 -30.71 11.38
C SER A 325 16.22 -31.54 12.08
N TYR A 326 16.08 -31.40 13.41
CA TYR A 326 15.00 -32.05 14.18
C TYR A 326 13.66 -31.31 14.13
N ALA A 327 13.63 -30.08 13.61
CA ALA A 327 12.45 -29.22 13.52
C ALA A 327 11.97 -29.04 12.08
N LYS A 328 12.42 -29.90 11.15
CA LYS A 328 11.94 -29.91 9.76
C LYS A 328 10.42 -30.14 9.81
N PRO A 329 9.58 -29.28 9.23
CA PRO A 329 8.17 -29.62 9.03
C PRO A 329 8.16 -30.88 8.17
N LYS A 330 7.67 -31.98 8.74
CA LYS A 330 7.38 -33.17 7.94
C LYS A 330 6.28 -32.74 6.98
N HIS A 331 6.57 -32.72 5.68
CA HIS A 331 5.49 -32.80 4.70
C HIS A 331 4.79 -34.11 5.00
N ASP A 332 3.52 -34.03 5.39
CA ASP A 332 2.68 -35.19 5.63
C ASP A 332 2.62 -35.99 4.33
N GLU A 333 3.32 -37.12 4.30
CA GLU A 333 3.04 -38.21 3.38
C GLU A 333 1.78 -38.90 3.91
N GLU A 334 0.61 -38.58 3.36
CA GLU A 334 -0.58 -39.44 3.33
C GLU A 334 -1.56 -39.02 2.24
#